data_AF-A0A382QXK6-F1
#
_entry.id   AF-A0A382QXK6-F1
#
_cell.length_a   1.000
_cell.length_b   1.000
_cell.length_c   1.000
_cell.angle_alpha   90.00
_cell.angle_beta   90.00
_cell.angle_gamma   90.00
#
_symmetry.space_group_name_H-M   'P 1'
#
loop_
_entity.id
_entity.type
_entity.pdbx_description
1 polymer ?
#
loop_
_entity_poly.entity_id
_entity_poly.type
_entity_poly.pdbx_seq_one_letter_code
_entity_poly.pdbx_strand_id
1 'polypeptide(L)'
;LVSNQNLNFSDLRDKGKALQDSLEESDKLKKSLKKEGVDHLTSEELAAQVDTLTDLSSRLTKVAESLREQNCILEEPIKARDLRTKLEILLENNASLPDLCTFNGRLVELDKTFGCDLFIRNALTLDYPLADIFAKRFLRELCRDLCRKEPDFLEFSGDQIEVLRKELGEMEGDLRSSYCNVLADMAPDPKTVHSVNARRVGEKEGLALLRHVGAKTKARVTVRELMHRAGTALNEYCPCFLMTPSSVADYLPPDHSFDLLLIDEASQMLVEESAGSLLRSKQLVVVGDRQQMPPTRYMVSTLDVPDDEDKDESILERSSLALPSKRR
;
A
#
# COMPACT_ATOMS: atom_id res chain seq x y z
N LEU A 1 12.04 79.20 -42.12
CA LEU A 1 13.44 78.88 -41.78
C LEU A 1 13.46 77.42 -41.33
N VAL A 2 13.51 76.42 -42.21
CA VAL A 2 14.64 76.05 -43.08
C VAL A 2 14.09 75.51 -44.41
N SER A 3 14.68 75.97 -45.51
CA SER A 3 14.48 75.50 -46.88
C SER A 3 15.03 74.07 -47.04
N ASN A 4 14.17 73.06 -46.93
CA ASN A 4 14.54 71.70 -47.37
C ASN A 4 14.36 71.62 -48.89
N GLN A 5 15.48 71.67 -49.62
CA GLN A 5 15.52 71.69 -51.08
C GLN A 5 15.29 70.32 -51.75
N ASN A 6 14.98 69.25 -51.00
CA ASN A 6 14.70 67.92 -51.54
C ASN A 6 13.43 67.28 -50.92
N LEU A 7 12.31 68.00 -50.87
CA LEU A 7 11.01 67.36 -50.60
C LEU A 7 10.44 66.84 -51.91
N ASN A 8 10.52 65.53 -52.12
CA ASN A 8 9.85 64.89 -53.24
C ASN A 8 8.33 64.89 -52.99
N PHE A 9 7.52 64.89 -54.05
CA PHE A 9 6.05 64.95 -53.93
C PHE A 9 5.48 63.74 -53.15
N SER A 10 6.22 62.63 -53.09
CA SER A 10 5.92 61.47 -52.22
C SER A 10 5.97 61.83 -50.74
N ASP A 11 7.00 62.56 -50.30
CA ASP A 11 7.24 62.82 -48.88
C ASP A 11 6.22 63.82 -48.31
N LEU A 12 5.76 64.76 -49.14
CA LEU A 12 4.63 65.63 -48.83
C LEU A 12 3.32 64.85 -48.72
N ARG A 13 3.13 63.84 -49.56
CA ARG A 13 1.96 62.96 -49.53
C ARG A 13 1.96 62.05 -48.30
N ASP A 14 3.12 61.53 -47.91
CA ASP A 14 3.29 60.68 -46.74
C ASP A 14 3.12 61.48 -45.45
N LYS A 15 3.66 62.72 -45.40
CA LYS A 15 3.38 63.64 -44.30
C LYS A 15 1.91 64.06 -44.27
N GLY A 16 1.29 64.27 -45.42
CA GLY A 16 -0.15 64.55 -45.52
C GLY A 16 -1.00 63.38 -45.01
N LYS A 17 -0.65 62.15 -45.34
CA LYS A 17 -1.26 60.93 -44.81
C LYS A 17 -1.06 60.79 -43.31
N ALA A 18 0.15 60.98 -42.80
CA ALA A 18 0.42 60.92 -41.37
C ALA A 18 -0.39 61.97 -40.58
N LEU A 19 -0.56 63.17 -41.16
CA LEU A 19 -1.39 64.23 -40.56
C LEU A 19 -2.88 63.87 -40.61
N GLN A 20 -3.32 63.23 -41.70
CA GLN A 20 -4.69 62.73 -41.85
C GLN A 20 -5.00 61.58 -40.87
N ASP A 21 -4.07 60.64 -40.72
CA ASP A 21 -4.17 59.53 -39.77
C ASP A 21 -4.21 60.06 -38.32
N SER A 22 -3.38 61.06 -38.00
CA SER A 22 -3.38 61.69 -36.67
C SER A 22 -4.66 62.50 -36.40
N LEU A 23 -5.25 63.12 -37.43
CA LEU A 23 -6.56 63.77 -37.36
C LEU A 23 -7.69 62.75 -37.15
N GLU A 24 -7.64 61.61 -37.85
CA GLU A 24 -8.60 60.51 -37.69
C GLU A 24 -8.50 59.86 -36.31
N GLU A 25 -7.29 59.70 -35.76
CA GLU A 25 -7.07 59.24 -34.39
C GLU A 25 -7.60 60.26 -33.36
N SER A 26 -7.33 61.55 -33.56
CA SER A 26 -7.88 62.62 -32.71
C SER A 26 -9.42 62.63 -32.74
N ASP A 27 -10.04 62.42 -33.91
CA ASP A 27 -11.50 62.38 -34.03
C ASP A 27 -12.10 61.09 -33.45
N LYS A 28 -11.40 59.95 -33.54
CA LYS A 28 -11.76 58.71 -32.84
C LYS A 28 -11.68 58.90 -31.32
N LEU A 29 -10.61 59.53 -30.82
CA LEU A 29 -10.44 59.87 -29.41
C LEU A 29 -11.55 60.81 -28.93
N LYS A 30 -11.86 61.88 -29.67
CA LYS A 30 -12.98 62.79 -29.35
C LYS A 30 -14.34 62.08 -29.36
N LYS A 31 -14.56 61.12 -30.26
CA LYS A 31 -15.79 60.32 -30.28
C LYS A 31 -15.85 59.32 -29.12
N SER A 32 -14.74 58.74 -28.72
CA SER A 32 -14.65 57.86 -27.53
C SER A 32 -14.87 58.63 -26.24
N LEU A 33 -14.26 59.82 -26.10
CA LEU A 33 -14.47 60.74 -24.99
C LEU A 33 -15.95 61.20 -24.87
N LYS A 34 -16.64 61.44 -26.00
CA LYS A 34 -18.08 61.71 -26.02
C LYS A 34 -18.95 60.52 -25.65
N LYS A 35 -18.46 59.27 -25.79
CA LYS A 35 -19.22 58.05 -25.52
C LYS A 35 -19.19 57.64 -24.04
N GLU A 36 -18.20 58.12 -23.28
CA GLU A 36 -18.01 57.83 -21.85
C GLU A 36 -18.56 58.92 -20.91
N GLY A 37 -19.28 59.93 -21.42
CA GLY A 37 -20.03 60.88 -20.59
C GLY A 37 -19.15 61.87 -19.81
N VAL A 38 -18.07 62.37 -20.41
CA VAL A 38 -17.22 63.42 -19.82
C VAL A 38 -17.62 64.79 -20.40
N ASP A 39 -18.79 65.30 -20.02
CA ASP A 39 -19.28 66.61 -20.49
C ASP A 39 -18.84 67.80 -19.60
N HIS A 40 -18.03 67.57 -18.55
CA HIS A 40 -17.64 68.63 -17.59
C HIS A 40 -16.18 68.58 -17.12
N LEU A 41 -15.18 68.45 -18.01
CA LEU A 41 -13.81 68.81 -17.63
C LEU A 41 -13.21 69.82 -18.61
N THR A 42 -13.02 71.04 -18.12
CA THR A 42 -12.22 72.08 -18.76
C THR A 42 -10.75 71.66 -18.81
N SER A 43 -9.98 72.23 -19.75
CA SER A 43 -8.53 71.92 -19.90
C SER A 43 -7.73 72.14 -18.61
N GLU A 44 -8.21 73.01 -17.72
CA GLU A 44 -7.61 73.28 -16.40
C GLU A 44 -7.93 72.19 -15.39
N GLU A 45 -9.15 71.64 -15.38
CA GLU A 45 -9.53 70.52 -14.52
C GLU A 45 -8.83 69.22 -14.94
N LEU A 46 -8.60 69.04 -16.24
CA LEU A 46 -7.83 67.91 -16.76
C LEU A 46 -6.34 68.02 -16.33
N ALA A 47 -5.76 69.22 -16.37
CA ALA A 47 -4.42 69.47 -15.88
C ALA A 47 -4.30 69.21 -14.37
N ALA A 48 -5.29 69.64 -13.57
CA ALA A 48 -5.34 69.35 -12.14
C ALA A 48 -5.49 67.85 -11.84
N GLN A 49 -6.25 67.11 -12.66
CA GLN A 49 -6.35 65.65 -12.54
C GLN A 49 -5.04 64.94 -12.92
N VAL A 50 -4.32 65.45 -13.91
CA VAL A 50 -2.98 64.94 -14.25
C VAL A 50 -1.99 65.22 -13.11
N ASP A 51 -2.01 66.41 -12.52
CA ASP A 51 -1.14 66.77 -11.39
C ASP A 51 -1.42 65.87 -10.17
N THR A 52 -2.70 65.65 -9.84
CA THR A 52 -3.07 64.75 -8.73
C THR A 52 -2.68 63.28 -9.00
N LEU A 53 -2.78 62.81 -10.25
CA LEU A 53 -2.29 61.49 -10.63
C LEU A 53 -0.76 61.39 -10.55
N THR A 54 -0.03 62.45 -10.91
CA THR A 54 1.43 62.48 -10.76
C THR A 54 1.88 62.51 -9.30
N ASP A 55 1.17 63.23 -8.41
CA ASP A 55 1.42 63.21 -6.97
C ASP A 55 1.16 61.82 -6.39
N LEU A 56 0.02 61.20 -6.70
CA LEU A 56 -0.32 59.85 -6.27
C LEU A 56 0.71 58.82 -6.75
N SER A 57 1.15 58.93 -8.01
CA SER A 57 2.22 58.10 -8.56
C SER A 57 3.51 58.27 -7.74
N SER A 58 3.93 59.50 -7.45
CA SER A 58 5.14 59.75 -6.66
C SER A 58 5.07 59.19 -5.24
N ARG A 59 3.90 59.26 -4.59
CA ARG A 59 3.66 58.70 -3.26
C ARG A 59 3.69 57.18 -3.27
N LEU A 60 3.10 56.56 -4.30
CA LEU A 60 3.16 55.11 -4.49
C LEU A 60 4.59 54.64 -4.72
N THR A 61 5.41 55.39 -5.48
CA THR A 61 6.83 55.08 -5.69
C THR A 61 7.62 55.11 -4.38
N LYS A 62 7.42 56.15 -3.55
CA LYS A 62 8.07 56.23 -2.22
C LYS A 62 7.66 55.08 -1.28
N VAL A 63 6.39 54.70 -1.31
CA VAL A 63 5.90 53.55 -0.51
C VAL A 63 6.50 52.25 -1.03
N ALA A 64 6.60 52.06 -2.35
CA ALA A 64 7.25 50.90 -2.95
C ALA A 64 8.75 50.82 -2.59
N GLU A 65 9.46 51.94 -2.57
CA GLU A 65 10.86 52.02 -2.12
C GLU A 65 11.00 51.65 -0.63
N SER A 66 10.15 52.19 0.24
CA SER A 66 10.16 51.85 1.67
C SER A 66 9.82 50.37 1.92
N LEU A 67 8.89 49.79 1.14
CA LEU A 67 8.56 48.37 1.21
C LEU A 67 9.71 47.47 0.69
N ARG A 68 10.50 47.94 -0.28
CA ARG A 68 11.72 47.26 -0.74
C ARG A 68 12.80 47.26 0.34
N GLU A 69 13.00 48.37 1.06
CA GLU A 69 13.93 48.43 2.19
C GLU A 69 13.56 47.45 3.31
N GLN A 70 12.27 47.13 3.46
CA GLN A 70 11.77 46.12 4.41
C GLN A 70 11.72 44.68 3.83
N ASN A 71 12.42 44.39 2.73
CA ASN A 71 12.48 43.06 2.09
C ASN A 71 11.12 42.49 1.65
N CYS A 72 10.12 43.34 1.42
CA CYS A 72 8.84 42.86 0.93
C CYS A 72 8.90 42.70 -0.61
N ILE A 73 8.79 41.45 -1.08
CA ILE A 73 8.94 41.06 -2.50
C ILE A 73 7.69 41.50 -3.28
N LEU A 74 7.84 42.52 -4.13
CA LEU A 74 6.81 42.92 -5.09
C LEU A 74 7.19 42.39 -6.47
N GLU A 75 6.46 41.37 -6.95
CA GLU A 75 6.61 40.88 -8.33
C GLU A 75 6.05 41.92 -9.32
N GLU A 76 6.86 42.31 -10.31
CA GLU A 76 6.49 43.25 -11.38
C GLU A 76 5.86 42.51 -12.58
N PRO A 77 4.87 43.07 -13.32
CA PRO A 77 4.15 44.32 -13.11
C PRO A 77 2.76 44.11 -12.46
N ILE A 78 2.41 44.95 -11.48
CA ILE A 78 1.10 44.94 -10.82
C ILE A 78 0.11 45.79 -11.62
N LYS A 79 -1.01 45.22 -12.09
CA LYS A 79 -2.07 46.00 -12.76
C LYS A 79 -2.70 46.97 -11.75
N ALA A 80 -3.06 48.19 -12.18
CA ALA A 80 -3.57 49.25 -11.29
C ALA A 80 -4.79 48.83 -10.45
N ARG A 81 -5.65 47.96 -10.99
CA ARG A 81 -6.81 47.39 -10.26
C ARG A 81 -6.38 46.42 -9.15
N ASP A 82 -5.36 45.60 -9.42
CA ASP A 82 -4.82 44.62 -8.47
C ASP A 82 -4.02 45.30 -7.35
N LEU A 83 -3.39 46.45 -7.66
CA LEU A 83 -2.68 47.27 -6.68
C LEU A 83 -3.62 47.78 -5.58
N ARG A 84 -4.80 48.30 -5.96
CA ARG A 84 -5.78 48.81 -4.99
C ARG A 84 -6.24 47.70 -4.03
N THR A 85 -6.62 46.55 -4.57
CA THR A 85 -7.09 45.43 -3.76
C THR A 85 -5.98 44.89 -2.85
N LYS A 86 -4.75 44.77 -3.35
CA LYS A 86 -3.59 44.38 -2.53
C LYS A 86 -3.28 45.40 -1.43
N LEU A 87 -3.37 46.70 -1.73
CA LEU A 87 -3.15 47.77 -0.75
C LEU A 87 -4.24 47.80 0.32
N GLU A 88 -5.51 47.59 -0.05
CA GLU A 88 -6.63 47.46 0.90
C GLU A 88 -6.39 46.28 1.86
N ILE A 89 -6.00 45.10 1.34
CA ILE A 89 -5.67 43.93 2.15
C ILE A 89 -4.48 44.18 3.09
N LEU A 90 -3.44 44.89 2.61
CA LEU A 90 -2.27 45.23 3.43
C LEU A 90 -2.61 46.25 4.53
N LEU A 91 -3.50 47.22 4.25
CA LEU A 91 -3.98 48.18 5.23
C LEU A 91 -4.86 47.51 6.30
N GLU A 92 -5.71 46.57 5.91
CA GLU A 92 -6.52 45.77 6.83
C GLU A 92 -5.66 44.88 7.73
N ASN A 93 -4.52 44.38 7.23
CA ASN A 93 -3.62 43.46 7.94
C ASN A 93 -2.28 44.12 8.33
N ASN A 94 -2.27 45.42 8.60
CA ASN A 94 -1.05 46.18 8.90
C ASN A 94 -0.27 45.62 10.09
N ALA A 95 -0.96 45.05 11.09
CA ALA A 95 -0.32 44.44 12.24
C ALA A 95 0.55 43.21 11.89
N SER A 96 0.22 42.50 10.80
CA SER A 96 0.87 41.24 10.40
C SER A 96 1.94 41.44 9.30
N LEU A 97 2.09 42.66 8.77
CA LEU A 97 3.10 43.00 7.76
C LEU A 97 4.54 42.68 8.19
N PRO A 98 4.97 43.00 9.44
CA PRO A 98 6.32 42.69 9.89
C PRO A 98 6.60 41.17 9.90
N ASP A 99 5.63 40.38 10.34
CA ASP A 99 5.74 38.92 10.37
C ASP A 99 5.83 38.34 8.95
N LEU A 100 5.07 38.90 8.00
CA LEU A 100 5.08 38.49 6.61
C LEU A 100 6.40 38.83 5.91
N CYS A 101 6.95 40.04 6.10
CA CYS A 101 8.27 40.36 5.53
C CYS A 101 9.38 39.51 6.21
N THR A 102 9.27 39.23 7.52
CA THR A 102 10.20 38.32 8.24
C THR A 102 10.13 36.89 7.70
N PHE A 103 8.92 36.38 7.48
CA PHE A 103 8.68 35.07 6.90
C PHE A 103 9.27 34.96 5.48
N ASN A 104 9.00 35.94 4.61
CA ASN A 104 9.57 35.98 3.27
C ASN A 104 11.10 36.06 3.30
N GLY A 105 11.69 36.82 4.22
CA GLY A 105 13.14 36.89 4.40
C GLY A 105 13.75 35.52 4.74
N ARG A 106 13.16 34.81 5.71
CA ARG A 106 13.59 33.44 6.07
C ARG A 106 13.39 32.44 4.94
N LEU A 107 12.33 32.59 4.17
CA LEU A 107 12.03 31.75 3.01
C LEU A 107 13.11 31.89 1.93
N VAL A 108 13.56 33.12 1.66
CA VAL A 108 14.65 33.40 0.70
C VAL A 108 15.98 32.81 1.17
N GLU A 109 16.28 32.85 2.47
CA GLU A 109 17.48 32.21 3.03
C GLU A 109 17.45 30.69 2.88
N LEU A 110 16.29 30.07 3.15
CA LEU A 110 16.07 28.64 2.94
C LEU A 110 16.18 28.26 1.47
N ASP A 111 15.65 29.09 0.57
CA ASP A 111 15.69 28.83 -0.87
C ASP A 111 17.10 28.82 -1.44
N LYS A 112 17.98 29.73 -0.99
CA LYS A 112 19.41 29.74 -1.38
C LYS A 112 20.12 28.42 -1.08
N THR A 113 19.69 27.73 -0.02
CA THR A 113 20.34 26.51 0.45
C THR A 113 19.67 25.25 -0.09
N PHE A 114 18.33 25.26 -0.22
CA PHE A 114 17.53 24.07 -0.48
C PHE A 114 16.60 24.15 -1.71
N GLY A 115 16.45 25.31 -2.36
CA GLY A 115 15.59 25.50 -3.53
C GLY A 115 14.10 25.16 -3.27
N CYS A 116 13.59 25.57 -2.12
CA CYS A 116 12.29 25.14 -1.58
C CYS A 116 11.19 26.20 -1.62
N ASP A 117 11.44 27.40 -2.13
CA ASP A 117 10.49 28.54 -2.09
C ASP A 117 9.12 28.15 -2.67
N LEU A 118 9.11 27.68 -3.92
CA LEU A 118 7.89 27.29 -4.62
C LEU A 118 7.13 26.15 -3.92
N PHE A 119 7.86 25.19 -3.35
CA PHE A 119 7.27 24.06 -2.63
C PHE A 119 6.56 24.52 -1.36
N ILE A 120 7.20 25.38 -0.56
CA ILE A 120 6.64 25.89 0.69
C ILE A 120 5.42 26.78 0.40
N ARG A 121 5.51 27.67 -0.60
CA ARG A 121 4.38 28.53 -1.00
C ARG A 121 3.18 27.72 -1.49
N ASN A 122 3.42 26.67 -2.27
CA ASN A 122 2.36 25.77 -2.74
C ASN A 122 1.73 24.96 -1.60
N ALA A 123 2.54 24.49 -0.65
CA ALA A 123 2.04 23.76 0.51
C ALA A 123 1.17 24.66 1.41
N LEU A 124 1.56 25.92 1.60
CA LEU A 124 0.81 26.92 2.37
C LEU A 124 -0.50 27.34 1.69
N THR A 125 -0.51 27.47 0.36
CA THR A 125 -1.74 27.80 -0.39
C THR A 125 -2.76 26.66 -0.38
N LEU A 126 -2.30 25.42 -0.27
CA LEU A 126 -3.16 24.22 -0.18
C LEU A 126 -3.52 23.85 1.27
N ASP A 127 -3.14 24.67 2.25
CA ASP A 127 -3.38 24.47 3.69
C ASP A 127 -2.89 23.11 4.22
N TYR A 128 -1.78 22.61 3.66
CA TYR A 128 -1.18 21.37 4.11
C TYR A 128 -0.20 21.59 5.28
N PRO A 129 -0.14 20.68 6.27
CA PRO A 129 0.86 20.73 7.33
C PRO A 129 2.26 20.52 6.75
N LEU A 130 3.05 21.61 6.73
CA LEU A 130 4.39 21.63 6.12
C LEU A 130 5.33 20.56 6.70
N ALA A 131 5.24 20.32 8.01
CA ALA A 131 6.06 19.35 8.72
C ALA A 131 5.87 17.93 8.18
N ASP A 132 4.63 17.54 7.87
CA ASP A 132 4.31 16.20 7.39
C ASP A 132 4.79 15.99 5.94
N ILE A 133 4.61 17.00 5.09
CA ILE A 133 5.09 16.91 3.70
C ILE A 133 6.62 16.89 3.68
N PHE A 134 7.28 17.69 4.51
CA PHE A 134 8.73 17.69 4.64
C PHE A 134 9.23 16.33 5.16
N ALA A 135 8.65 15.79 6.23
CA ALA A 135 9.00 14.48 6.77
C ALA A 135 8.84 13.38 5.71
N LYS A 136 7.70 13.35 5.00
CA LYS A 136 7.46 12.40 3.91
C LYS A 136 8.48 12.53 2.80
N ARG A 137 8.81 13.76 2.37
CA ARG A 137 9.77 13.97 1.28
C ARG A 137 11.19 13.60 1.72
N PHE A 138 11.58 13.98 2.93
CA PHE A 138 12.87 13.65 3.52
C PHE A 138 13.06 12.14 3.64
N LEU A 139 12.10 11.43 4.23
CA LEU A 139 12.12 9.97 4.32
C LEU A 139 12.25 9.31 2.95
N ARG A 140 11.53 9.82 1.95
CA ARG A 140 11.60 9.28 0.58
C ARG A 140 12.99 9.45 -0.05
N GLU A 141 13.63 10.60 0.13
CA GLU A 141 14.99 10.80 -0.38
C GLU A 141 16.03 10.02 0.43
N LEU A 142 15.86 9.90 1.75
CA LEU A 142 16.70 9.04 2.59
C LEU A 142 16.63 7.58 2.14
N CYS A 143 15.43 7.06 1.89
CA CYS A 143 15.24 5.72 1.34
C CYS A 143 15.96 5.58 0.00
N ARG A 144 15.83 6.54 -0.92
CA ARG A 144 16.54 6.50 -2.21
C ARG A 144 18.06 6.52 -2.06
N ASP A 145 18.58 7.27 -1.11
CA ASP A 145 20.02 7.36 -0.91
C ASP A 145 20.59 6.10 -0.24
N LEU A 146 19.83 5.49 0.68
CA LEU A 146 20.12 4.15 1.19
C LEU A 146 20.10 3.11 0.07
N CYS A 147 19.09 3.14 -0.79
CA CYS A 147 18.97 2.27 -1.96
C CYS A 147 20.13 2.42 -2.96
N ARG A 148 20.76 3.60 -3.05
CA ARG A 148 21.95 3.80 -3.89
C ARG A 148 23.21 3.21 -3.27
N LYS A 149 23.32 3.21 -1.94
CA LYS A 149 24.48 2.72 -1.20
C LYS A 149 24.46 1.20 -1.04
N GLU A 150 23.28 0.65 -0.82
CA GLU A 150 23.04 -0.80 -0.70
C GLU A 150 21.94 -1.20 -1.70
N PRO A 151 22.31 -1.62 -2.92
CA PRO A 151 21.34 -2.03 -3.95
C PRO A 151 20.52 -3.25 -3.54
N ASP A 152 21.07 -4.11 -2.67
CA ASP A 152 20.42 -5.33 -2.16
C ASP A 152 19.14 -5.01 -1.35
N PHE A 153 19.04 -3.80 -0.77
CA PHE A 153 17.86 -3.36 -0.02
C PHE A 153 16.61 -3.21 -0.89
N LEU A 154 16.76 -3.12 -2.21
CA LEU A 154 15.69 -3.04 -3.21
C LEU A 154 15.47 -4.35 -3.99
N GLU A 155 16.25 -5.41 -3.75
CA GLU A 155 16.01 -6.70 -4.41
C GLU A 155 14.59 -7.21 -4.16
N PHE A 156 13.98 -6.79 -3.06
CA PHE A 156 12.62 -7.16 -2.69
C PHE A 156 11.67 -5.98 -2.83
N SER A 157 11.24 -5.71 -4.06
CA SER A 157 10.05 -4.89 -4.29
C SER A 157 8.82 -5.65 -3.80
N GLY A 158 7.99 -5.03 -2.96
CA GLY A 158 6.71 -5.61 -2.53
C GLY A 158 5.83 -6.02 -3.71
N ASP A 159 5.87 -5.25 -4.80
CA ASP A 159 5.14 -5.58 -6.04
C ASP A 159 5.67 -6.87 -6.68
N GLN A 160 6.98 -7.11 -6.66
CA GLN A 160 7.57 -8.35 -7.17
C GLN A 160 7.22 -9.55 -6.29
N ILE A 161 7.19 -9.39 -4.97
CA ILE A 161 6.77 -10.44 -4.03
C ILE A 161 5.31 -10.82 -4.29
N GLU A 162 4.42 -9.85 -4.51
CA GLU A 162 3.01 -10.13 -4.81
C GLU A 162 2.83 -10.82 -6.17
N VAL A 163 3.64 -10.47 -7.18
CA VAL A 163 3.69 -11.20 -8.45
C VAL A 163 4.14 -12.65 -8.23
N LEU A 164 5.24 -12.87 -7.51
CA LEU A 164 5.76 -14.21 -7.23
C LEU A 164 4.78 -15.06 -6.41
N ARG A 165 4.07 -14.46 -5.44
CA ARG A 165 3.02 -15.13 -4.67
C ARG A 165 1.87 -15.59 -5.57
N LYS A 166 1.48 -14.75 -6.52
CA LYS A 166 0.45 -15.09 -7.49
C LYS A 166 0.90 -16.23 -8.39
N GLU A 167 2.11 -16.15 -8.94
CA GLU A 167 2.69 -17.21 -9.77
C GLU A 167 2.81 -18.54 -9.01
N LEU A 168 3.25 -18.50 -7.76
CA LEU A 168 3.31 -19.68 -6.89
C LEU A 168 1.91 -20.29 -6.69
N GLY A 169 0.90 -19.47 -6.40
CA GLY A 169 -0.47 -19.94 -6.23
C GLY A 169 -1.06 -20.57 -7.50
N GLU A 170 -0.73 -20.02 -8.68
CA GLU A 170 -1.09 -20.60 -9.97
C GLU A 170 -0.42 -21.96 -10.18
N MET A 171 0.90 -22.05 -9.96
CA MET A 171 1.66 -23.30 -10.07
C MET A 171 1.19 -24.37 -9.07
N GLU A 172 0.89 -24.00 -7.83
CA GLU A 172 0.31 -24.90 -6.83
C GLU A 172 -1.08 -25.40 -7.26
N GLY A 173 -1.87 -24.55 -7.92
CA GLY A 173 -3.15 -24.92 -8.51
C GLY A 173 -3.01 -25.98 -9.62
N ASP A 174 -2.07 -25.77 -10.53
CA ASP A 174 -1.78 -26.69 -11.63
C ASP A 174 -1.22 -28.02 -11.13
N LEU A 175 -0.30 -27.96 -10.17
CA LEU A 175 0.29 -29.13 -9.54
C LEU A 175 -0.78 -29.96 -8.82
N ARG A 176 -1.65 -29.31 -8.03
CA ARG A 176 -2.76 -29.97 -7.34
C ARG A 176 -3.73 -30.63 -8.33
N SER A 177 -4.07 -29.94 -9.42
CA SER A 177 -4.95 -30.49 -10.46
C SER A 177 -4.33 -31.73 -11.12
N SER A 178 -3.04 -31.67 -11.39
CA SER A 178 -2.27 -32.81 -11.94
C SER A 178 -2.24 -33.99 -10.97
N TYR A 179 -1.99 -33.75 -9.68
CA TYR A 179 -2.05 -34.79 -8.65
C TYR A 179 -3.45 -35.40 -8.52
N CYS A 180 -4.51 -34.60 -8.59
CA CYS A 180 -5.87 -35.14 -8.56
C CYS A 180 -6.14 -36.11 -9.71
N ASN A 181 -5.63 -35.84 -10.91
CA ASN A 181 -5.76 -36.75 -12.05
C ASN A 181 -4.99 -38.06 -11.82
N VAL A 182 -3.75 -37.97 -11.32
CA VAL A 182 -2.95 -39.16 -10.98
C VAL A 182 -3.63 -40.01 -9.92
N LEU A 183 -4.16 -39.38 -8.86
CA LEU A 183 -4.89 -40.07 -7.81
C LEU A 183 -6.19 -40.70 -8.32
N ALA A 184 -6.89 -40.04 -9.25
CA ALA A 184 -8.09 -40.58 -9.88
C ALA A 184 -7.78 -41.81 -10.74
N ASP A 185 -6.65 -41.82 -11.45
CA ASP A 185 -6.19 -42.96 -12.25
C ASP A 185 -5.71 -44.14 -11.37
N MET A 186 -5.16 -43.85 -10.19
CA MET A 186 -4.75 -44.87 -9.21
C MET A 186 -5.91 -45.40 -8.36
N ALA A 187 -7.07 -44.74 -8.39
CA ALA A 187 -8.22 -45.14 -7.56
C ALA A 187 -8.73 -46.53 -7.96
N PRO A 188 -9.18 -47.34 -6.98
CA PRO A 188 -9.72 -48.67 -7.26
C PRO A 188 -11.02 -48.58 -8.07
N ASP A 189 -11.27 -49.57 -8.95
CA ASP A 189 -12.54 -49.68 -9.66
C ASP A 189 -13.68 -49.76 -8.62
N PRO A 190 -14.66 -48.84 -8.64
CA PRO A 190 -15.78 -48.86 -7.71
C PRO A 190 -16.57 -50.18 -7.68
N LYS A 191 -16.45 -51.03 -8.70
CA LYS A 191 -17.09 -52.35 -8.76
C LYS A 191 -16.33 -53.44 -7.98
N THR A 192 -15.03 -53.27 -7.76
CA THR A 192 -14.20 -54.24 -7.04
C THR A 192 -14.18 -53.99 -5.54
N VAL A 193 -14.45 -52.75 -5.13
CA VAL A 193 -14.49 -52.33 -3.73
C VAL A 193 -15.72 -52.92 -3.03
N HIS A 194 -15.53 -53.44 -1.81
CA HIS A 194 -16.63 -53.95 -0.99
C HIS A 194 -17.74 -52.90 -0.80
N SER A 195 -18.99 -53.30 -1.04
CA SER A 195 -20.15 -52.40 -0.97
C SER A 195 -21.44 -53.14 -0.68
N VAL A 196 -22.10 -52.80 0.44
CA VAL A 196 -23.44 -53.30 0.77
C VAL A 196 -24.43 -52.13 0.72
N ASN A 197 -25.23 -52.07 -0.34
CA ASN A 197 -26.21 -51.01 -0.52
C ASN A 197 -27.60 -51.41 -0.01
N ALA A 198 -27.74 -51.44 1.32
CA ALA A 198 -29.02 -51.72 1.97
C ALA A 198 -30.00 -50.53 1.92
N ARG A 199 -31.30 -50.82 2.11
CA ARG A 199 -32.35 -49.79 2.13
C ARG A 199 -32.26 -48.90 3.38
N ARG A 200 -31.90 -49.47 4.52
CA ARG A 200 -31.70 -48.73 5.78
C ARG A 200 -30.25 -48.28 5.89
N VAL A 201 -30.05 -47.04 6.35
CA VAL A 201 -28.70 -46.46 6.47
C VAL A 201 -27.83 -47.25 7.44
N GLY A 202 -28.39 -47.80 8.52
CA GLY A 202 -27.65 -48.61 9.51
C GLY A 202 -27.11 -49.94 8.97
N GLU A 203 -27.64 -50.42 7.85
CA GLU A 203 -27.26 -51.69 7.22
C GLU A 203 -26.34 -51.47 6.01
N LYS A 204 -26.00 -50.21 5.68
CA LYS A 204 -25.06 -49.92 4.60
C LYS A 204 -23.63 -50.18 5.02
N GLU A 205 -22.80 -50.73 4.14
CA GLU A 205 -21.38 -50.99 4.43
C GLU A 205 -20.51 -50.64 3.22
N GLY A 206 -19.22 -50.46 3.47
CA GLY A 206 -18.23 -50.17 2.44
C GLY A 206 -18.58 -48.92 1.61
N LEU A 207 -18.39 -49.01 0.29
CA LEU A 207 -18.55 -47.88 -0.62
C LEU A 207 -19.95 -47.25 -0.58
N ALA A 208 -21.01 -48.04 -0.37
CA ALA A 208 -22.37 -47.51 -0.28
C ALA A 208 -22.57 -46.60 0.94
N LEU A 209 -21.93 -46.91 2.07
CA LEU A 209 -21.94 -46.06 3.25
C LEU A 209 -21.08 -44.81 3.04
N LEU A 210 -19.88 -44.95 2.46
CA LEU A 210 -19.01 -43.82 2.12
C LEU A 210 -19.72 -42.81 1.21
N ARG A 211 -20.37 -43.27 0.14
CA ARG A 211 -21.17 -42.42 -0.76
C ARG A 211 -22.34 -41.76 -0.02
N HIS A 212 -22.99 -42.47 0.89
CA HIS A 212 -24.11 -41.91 1.67
C HIS A 212 -23.66 -40.78 2.59
N VAL A 213 -22.53 -40.96 3.28
CA VAL A 213 -21.95 -39.97 4.18
C VAL A 213 -21.42 -38.79 3.39
N GLY A 214 -20.66 -39.03 2.30
CA GLY A 214 -20.10 -37.97 1.45
C GLY A 214 -21.16 -37.10 0.75
N ALA A 215 -22.35 -37.66 0.46
CA ALA A 215 -23.46 -36.90 -0.10
C ALA A 215 -24.20 -36.01 0.93
N LYS A 216 -23.87 -36.09 2.22
CA LYS A 216 -24.55 -35.37 3.30
C LYS A 216 -23.59 -34.47 4.06
N THR A 217 -23.96 -33.21 4.22
CA THR A 217 -23.21 -32.23 5.03
C THR A 217 -23.25 -32.51 6.54
N LYS A 218 -24.30 -33.18 7.04
CA LYS A 218 -24.42 -33.60 8.45
C LYS A 218 -24.89 -35.06 8.54
N ALA A 219 -24.00 -35.99 8.25
CA ALA A 219 -24.27 -37.40 8.47
C ALA A 219 -24.33 -37.70 9.99
N ARG A 220 -25.31 -38.51 10.43
CA ARG A 220 -25.45 -38.96 11.82
C ARG A 220 -24.60 -40.20 12.12
N VAL A 221 -23.54 -40.43 11.35
CA VAL A 221 -22.63 -41.58 11.50
C VAL A 221 -21.35 -41.04 12.11
N THR A 222 -20.92 -41.61 13.23
CA THR A 222 -19.65 -41.19 13.87
C THR A 222 -18.46 -41.68 13.07
N VAL A 223 -17.29 -41.04 13.20
CA VAL A 223 -16.05 -41.50 12.54
C VAL A 223 -15.73 -42.94 12.91
N ARG A 224 -15.89 -43.30 14.19
CA ARG A 224 -15.66 -44.67 14.67
C ARG A 224 -16.59 -45.69 14.02
N GLU A 225 -17.87 -45.38 13.91
CA GLU A 225 -18.85 -46.23 13.23
C GLU A 225 -18.57 -46.35 11.72
N LEU A 226 -18.14 -45.25 11.10
CA LEU A 226 -17.73 -45.24 9.70
C LEU A 226 -16.52 -46.15 9.46
N MET A 227 -15.49 -46.05 10.31
CA MET A 227 -14.31 -46.91 10.24
C MET A 227 -14.65 -48.38 10.45
N HIS A 228 -15.57 -48.70 11.36
CA HIS A 228 -16.00 -50.08 11.59
C HIS A 228 -16.77 -50.67 10.39
N ARG A 229 -17.65 -49.89 9.76
CA ARG A 229 -18.56 -50.41 8.71
C ARG A 229 -18.04 -50.21 7.28
N ALA A 230 -17.08 -49.32 7.09
CA ALA A 230 -16.54 -48.97 5.78
C ALA A 230 -15.02 -48.79 5.76
N GLY A 231 -14.30 -49.13 6.83
CA GLY A 231 -12.85 -48.95 6.92
C GLY A 231 -12.07 -49.70 5.83
N THR A 232 -12.49 -50.92 5.46
CA THR A 232 -11.86 -51.68 4.38
C THR A 232 -11.97 -50.95 3.04
N ALA A 233 -13.18 -50.53 2.67
CA ALA A 233 -13.42 -49.75 1.46
C ALA A 233 -12.71 -48.38 1.52
N LEU A 234 -12.63 -47.75 2.70
CA LEU A 234 -11.93 -46.49 2.86
C LEU A 234 -10.43 -46.64 2.60
N ASN A 235 -9.81 -47.71 3.09
CA ASN A 235 -8.39 -47.99 2.87
C ASN A 235 -8.03 -48.18 1.39
N GLU A 236 -8.95 -48.73 0.59
CA GLU A 236 -8.73 -48.89 -0.86
C GLU A 236 -8.64 -47.53 -1.59
N TYR A 237 -9.35 -46.50 -1.10
CA TYR A 237 -9.30 -45.14 -1.67
C TYR A 237 -8.29 -44.22 -0.98
N CYS A 238 -8.12 -44.36 0.33
CA CYS A 238 -7.29 -43.55 1.19
C CYS A 238 -6.37 -44.45 2.03
N PRO A 239 -5.25 -44.93 1.48
CA PRO A 239 -4.34 -45.84 2.19
C PRO A 239 -3.50 -45.14 3.26
N CYS A 240 -3.49 -43.80 3.28
CA CYS A 240 -2.71 -42.98 4.21
C CYS A 240 -3.63 -42.16 5.12
N PHE A 241 -3.33 -42.17 6.42
CA PHE A 241 -4.08 -41.45 7.44
C PHE A 241 -3.20 -40.38 8.07
N LEU A 242 -3.69 -39.14 8.10
CA LEU A 242 -3.06 -38.03 8.82
C LEU A 242 -3.92 -37.72 10.06
N MET A 243 -3.41 -38.04 11.24
CA MET A 243 -4.17 -37.98 12.49
C MET A 243 -3.28 -37.54 13.64
N THR A 244 -3.87 -36.88 14.64
CA THR A 244 -3.20 -36.69 15.93
C THR A 244 -3.08 -38.04 16.67
N PRO A 245 -2.14 -38.18 17.62
CA PRO A 245 -1.93 -39.44 18.34
C PRO A 245 -3.21 -39.92 19.06
N SER A 246 -3.91 -39.01 19.73
CA SER A 246 -5.21 -39.30 20.39
C SER A 246 -6.28 -39.79 19.42
N SER A 247 -6.37 -39.17 18.24
CA SER A 247 -7.37 -39.52 17.22
C SER A 247 -7.23 -40.96 16.73
N VAL A 248 -6.01 -41.50 16.69
CA VAL A 248 -5.76 -42.90 16.32
C VAL A 248 -6.45 -43.85 17.31
N ALA A 249 -6.36 -43.56 18.61
CA ALA A 249 -6.99 -44.38 19.65
C ALA A 249 -8.52 -44.21 19.70
N ASP A 250 -9.00 -42.99 19.48
CA ASP A 250 -10.43 -42.65 19.61
C ASP A 250 -11.26 -43.18 18.43
N TYR A 251 -10.74 -43.06 17.21
CA TYR A 251 -11.54 -43.27 16.01
C TYR A 251 -11.28 -44.59 15.29
N LEU A 252 -10.09 -45.17 15.38
CA LEU A 252 -9.78 -46.41 14.68
C LEU A 252 -10.20 -47.64 15.50
N PRO A 253 -10.81 -48.65 14.85
CA PRO A 253 -11.18 -49.87 15.54
C PRO A 253 -9.92 -50.68 15.93
N PRO A 254 -9.93 -51.47 17.02
CA PRO A 254 -8.74 -52.16 17.58
C PRO A 254 -7.93 -53.03 16.61
N ASP A 255 -8.60 -53.60 15.62
CA ASP A 255 -8.07 -54.48 14.58
C ASP A 255 -7.47 -53.71 13.38
N HIS A 256 -7.62 -52.39 13.33
CA HIS A 256 -7.00 -51.57 12.30
C HIS A 256 -5.49 -51.42 12.56
N SER A 257 -4.69 -51.87 11.59
CA SER A 257 -3.22 -51.87 11.63
C SER A 257 -2.61 -51.16 10.43
N PHE A 258 -1.40 -50.63 10.59
CA PHE A 258 -0.62 -49.93 9.58
C PHE A 258 0.67 -50.68 9.25
N ASP A 259 1.09 -50.61 8.00
CA ASP A 259 2.40 -51.13 7.60
C ASP A 259 3.52 -50.17 8.00
N LEU A 260 3.25 -48.86 8.01
CA LEU A 260 4.20 -47.81 8.31
C LEU A 260 3.56 -46.69 9.13
N LEU A 261 4.24 -46.28 10.19
CA LEU A 261 3.96 -45.09 10.97
C LEU A 261 5.06 -44.05 10.77
N LEU A 262 4.66 -42.85 10.34
CA LEU A 262 5.52 -41.67 10.27
C LEU A 262 5.13 -40.74 11.42
N ILE A 263 6.10 -40.38 12.25
CA ILE A 263 5.94 -39.39 13.30
C ILE A 263 6.77 -38.17 12.91
N ASP A 264 6.09 -37.07 12.66
CA ASP A 264 6.71 -35.76 12.43
C ASP A 264 6.73 -34.94 13.72
N GLU A 265 7.66 -33.99 13.84
CA GLU A 265 7.90 -33.20 15.05
C GLU A 265 8.02 -34.05 16.33
N ALA A 266 8.69 -35.19 16.21
CA ALA A 266 8.85 -36.18 17.27
C ALA A 266 9.53 -35.67 18.55
N SER A 267 10.25 -34.54 18.47
CA SER A 267 10.83 -33.86 19.63
C SER A 267 9.78 -33.26 20.56
N GLN A 268 8.55 -33.04 20.08
CA GLN A 268 7.45 -32.43 20.83
C GLN A 268 6.35 -33.44 21.21
N MET A 269 6.55 -34.74 21.00
CA MET A 269 5.55 -35.77 21.32
C MET A 269 6.04 -36.72 22.40
N LEU A 270 5.14 -37.00 23.35
CA LEU A 270 5.38 -37.96 24.43
C LEU A 270 5.31 -39.40 23.94
N VAL A 271 6.06 -40.27 24.59
CA VAL A 271 6.08 -41.71 24.27
C VAL A 271 4.70 -42.32 24.50
N GLU A 272 4.04 -42.01 25.63
CA GLU A 272 2.71 -42.55 25.94
C GLU A 272 1.63 -42.14 24.93
N GLU A 273 1.70 -40.92 24.39
CA GLU A 273 0.74 -40.42 23.39
C GLU A 273 0.82 -41.23 22.10
N SER A 274 2.02 -41.68 21.75
CA SER A 274 2.27 -42.47 20.55
C SER A 274 1.97 -43.96 20.69
N ALA A 275 1.73 -44.46 21.91
CA ALA A 275 1.59 -45.89 22.17
C ALA A 275 0.48 -46.54 21.32
N GLY A 276 -0.64 -45.85 21.15
CA GLY A 276 -1.78 -46.32 20.37
C GLY A 276 -1.45 -46.53 18.89
N SER A 277 -0.64 -45.65 18.28
CA SER A 277 -0.21 -45.77 16.88
C SER A 277 0.96 -46.75 16.73
N LEU A 278 1.90 -46.75 17.67
CA LEU A 278 3.04 -47.66 17.69
C LEU A 278 2.61 -49.13 17.72
N LEU A 279 1.69 -49.49 18.62
CA LEU A 279 1.23 -50.88 18.79
C LEU A 279 0.49 -51.43 17.57
N ARG A 280 0.02 -50.54 16.69
CA ARG A 280 -0.75 -50.89 15.49
C ARG A 280 0.09 -50.88 14.23
N SER A 281 1.38 -50.57 14.32
CA SER A 281 2.23 -50.31 13.16
C SER A 281 3.38 -51.32 13.06
N LYS A 282 3.64 -51.83 11.85
CA LYS A 282 4.72 -52.80 11.63
C LYS A 282 6.09 -52.13 11.52
N GLN A 283 6.15 -50.93 10.95
CA GLN A 283 7.36 -50.13 10.80
C GLN A 283 7.14 -48.73 11.36
N LEU A 284 8.22 -48.15 11.88
CA LEU A 284 8.22 -46.83 12.50
C LEU A 284 9.35 -45.98 11.90
N VAL A 285 9.01 -44.74 11.52
CA VAL A 285 9.98 -43.69 11.20
C VAL A 285 9.68 -42.48 12.07
N VAL A 286 10.70 -42.03 12.79
CA VAL A 286 10.62 -40.90 13.70
C VAL A 286 11.44 -39.76 13.13
N VAL A 287 10.79 -38.62 12.87
CA VAL A 287 11.39 -37.41 12.32
C VAL A 287 11.20 -36.27 13.32
N GLY A 288 12.27 -35.55 13.62
CA GLY A 288 12.23 -34.41 14.51
C GLY A 288 13.62 -33.82 14.72
N ASP A 289 13.67 -32.64 15.34
CA ASP A 289 14.91 -31.95 15.65
C ASP A 289 15.21 -32.01 17.15
N ARG A 290 16.37 -32.56 17.50
CA ARG A 290 16.82 -32.69 18.89
C ARG A 290 17.17 -31.35 19.55
N GLN A 291 17.38 -30.31 18.76
CA GLN A 291 17.68 -28.97 19.27
C GLN A 291 16.42 -28.15 19.58
N GLN A 292 15.25 -28.61 19.14
CA GLN A 292 13.98 -28.00 19.54
C GLN A 292 13.62 -28.35 20.99
N MET A 293 12.66 -27.60 21.55
CA MET A 293 12.23 -27.81 22.93
C MET A 293 11.50 -29.16 23.10
N PRO A 294 11.71 -29.87 24.23
CA PRO A 294 10.96 -31.07 24.57
C PRO A 294 9.46 -30.77 24.75
N PRO A 295 8.58 -31.79 24.70
CA PRO A 295 7.15 -31.61 24.94
C PRO A 295 6.92 -30.88 26.26
N THR A 296 6.00 -29.92 26.26
CA THR A 296 5.63 -29.19 27.48
C THR A 296 4.17 -29.51 27.81
N ARG A 297 3.91 -30.17 28.95
CA ARG A 297 2.57 -30.59 29.38
C ARG A 297 1.58 -29.45 29.69
N TYR A 298 1.85 -28.20 29.33
CA TYR A 298 1.03 -27.03 29.62
C TYR A 298 -0.38 -27.02 28.99
N MET A 299 -0.78 -28.06 28.25
CA MET A 299 -2.12 -28.20 27.70
C MET A 299 -2.91 -29.41 28.24
N VAL A 300 -2.33 -30.21 29.12
CA VAL A 300 -3.00 -31.38 29.72
C VAL A 300 -2.97 -31.27 31.25
N SER A 301 -4.17 -31.06 31.82
CA SER A 301 -4.61 -31.25 33.21
C SER A 301 -4.56 -30.06 34.18
N THR A 302 -5.75 -29.49 34.36
CA THR A 302 -6.36 -28.91 35.59
C THR A 302 -6.45 -29.94 36.75
N LEU A 303 -5.44 -30.79 36.95
CA LEU A 303 -5.39 -31.71 38.07
C LEU A 303 -3.97 -31.71 38.61
N ASP A 304 -3.81 -31.22 39.83
CA ASP A 304 -2.57 -31.29 40.61
C ASP A 304 -2.04 -32.74 40.61
N VAL A 305 -1.01 -33.00 39.81
CA VAL A 305 -0.13 -34.16 39.96
C VAL A 305 1.19 -33.60 40.51
N PRO A 306 1.71 -34.15 41.62
CA PRO A 306 2.94 -33.66 42.21
C PRO A 306 4.08 -33.76 41.19
N ASP A 307 4.90 -32.70 41.21
CA ASP A 307 6.11 -32.45 40.44
C ASP A 307 7.13 -33.58 40.64
N ASP A 308 7.01 -34.66 39.87
CA ASP A 308 8.13 -35.58 39.66
C ASP A 308 9.02 -34.96 38.58
N GLU A 309 10.29 -34.69 38.95
CA GLU A 309 11.36 -34.10 38.13
C GLU A 309 11.80 -35.00 36.94
N ASP A 310 10.95 -35.89 36.46
CA ASP A 310 11.19 -36.61 35.22
C ASP A 310 10.84 -35.67 34.06
N LYS A 311 11.86 -35.06 33.46
CA LYS A 311 11.72 -34.41 32.15
C LYS A 311 11.03 -35.42 31.23
N ASP A 312 9.81 -35.11 30.82
CA ASP A 312 9.05 -36.00 29.96
C ASP A 312 9.86 -36.27 28.68
N GLU A 313 10.39 -37.49 28.55
CA GLU A 313 11.27 -37.83 27.44
C GLU A 313 10.48 -37.92 26.14
N SER A 314 10.93 -37.18 25.12
CA SER A 314 10.30 -37.23 23.80
C SER A 314 10.49 -38.60 23.15
N ILE A 315 9.56 -38.98 22.27
CA ILE A 315 9.74 -40.19 21.45
C ILE A 315 11.01 -40.11 20.58
N LEU A 316 11.45 -38.93 20.17
CA LEU A 316 12.69 -38.75 19.43
C LEU A 316 13.93 -39.18 20.24
N GLU A 317 13.96 -38.85 21.52
CA GLU A 317 15.08 -39.20 22.41
C GLU A 317 15.11 -40.71 22.68
N ARG A 318 13.96 -41.28 23.09
CA ARG A 318 13.82 -42.73 23.34
C ARG A 318 14.08 -43.58 22.11
N SER A 319 13.55 -43.17 20.96
CA SER A 319 13.79 -43.89 19.70
C SER A 319 15.25 -43.84 19.29
N SER A 320 15.99 -42.76 19.59
CA SER A 320 17.42 -42.68 19.27
C SER A 320 18.30 -43.66 20.06
N LEU A 321 17.86 -44.05 21.26
CA LEU A 321 18.53 -45.03 22.09
C LEU A 321 18.23 -46.47 21.63
N ALA A 322 17.00 -46.70 21.16
CA ALA A 322 16.50 -48.03 20.81
C ALA A 322 16.67 -48.40 19.33
N LEU A 323 16.73 -47.43 18.42
CA LEU A 323 16.69 -47.63 16.98
C LEU A 323 17.99 -47.15 16.29
N PRO A 324 18.40 -47.80 15.18
CA PRO A 324 19.50 -47.31 14.36
C PRO A 324 19.21 -45.91 13.83
N SER A 325 20.13 -44.96 14.03
CA SER A 325 19.99 -43.60 13.51
C SER A 325 20.85 -43.39 12.26
N LYS A 326 20.26 -42.81 11.21
CA LYS A 326 20.99 -42.35 10.03
C LYS A 326 21.11 -40.84 10.10
N ARG A 327 22.33 -40.34 10.37
CA ARG A 327 22.60 -38.90 10.33
C ARG A 327 22.65 -38.46 8.86
N ARG A 328 21.86 -37.44 8.52
CA ARG A 328 22.04 -36.66 7.29
C ARG A 328 22.98 -35.51 7.58
#